data_AF-A0A2R6GH54-F1
#
_entry.id   AF-A0A2R6GH54-F1
#
_cell.length_a   1.000
_cell.length_b   1.000
_cell.length_c   1.000
_cell.angle_alpha   90.00
_cell.angle_beta   90.00
_cell.angle_gamma   90.00
#
_symmetry.space_group_name_H-M   'P 1'
#
loop_
_entity.id
_entity.type
_entity.pdbx_description
1 polymer ?
#
loop_
_entity_poly.entity_id
_entity_poly.type
_entity_poly.pdbx_seq_one_letter_code
_entity_poly.pdbx_strand_id
1 'polypeptide(L)'
;MPILVAVLQTTDLGVTESLLLFLVFGVSGLFIVISMMERDLEENIGDLQSDLNKGFDRVVDAIEESPDGSESGEDEEMRTDGSGLPDETDEKIEAEIEPSGSGAFGGMLAGGAAGLPFGPAGVVVGGILGGLIGNEIEYQNLKEQEQARLKDAAYDALFRHTGLRQNTIELIDITGPRNTENSNWHFDFRERGRQHKHRVELDPESKVWTHQRIE
;
A
#
# COMPACT_ATOMS: atom_id res chain seq x y z
N MET A 1 40.65 20.96 -35.78
CA MET A 1 39.67 19.86 -35.61
C MET A 1 39.29 19.24 -36.96
N PRO A 2 40.13 18.40 -37.60
CA PRO A 2 39.74 17.69 -38.83
C PRO A 2 39.46 16.18 -38.62
N ILE A 3 39.78 15.61 -37.46
CA ILE A 3 39.70 14.16 -37.23
C ILE A 3 38.25 13.68 -37.04
N LEU A 4 37.35 14.55 -36.56
CA LEU A 4 35.95 14.16 -36.32
C LEU A 4 35.10 14.06 -37.61
N VAL A 5 35.53 14.69 -38.71
CA VAL A 5 34.75 14.74 -39.96
C VAL A 5 35.06 13.54 -40.87
N ALA A 6 36.26 12.97 -40.79
CA ALA A 6 36.66 11.83 -41.62
C ALA A 6 36.05 10.49 -41.17
N VAL A 7 35.60 10.38 -39.92
CA VAL A 7 35.01 9.14 -39.38
C VAL A 7 33.55 8.94 -39.84
N LEU A 8 32.89 9.99 -40.36
CA LEU A 8 31.48 9.94 -40.75
C LEU A 8 31.23 9.58 -42.23
N GLN A 9 32.27 9.38 -43.06
CA GLN A 9 32.09 9.22 -44.51
C GLN A 9 32.41 7.82 -45.09
N THR A 10 32.82 6.82 -44.30
CA THR A 10 33.31 5.54 -44.85
C THR A 10 32.51 4.29 -44.55
N THR A 11 31.26 4.39 -44.10
CA THR A 11 30.49 3.17 -43.82
C THR A 11 29.02 3.35 -44.14
N ASP A 12 28.58 2.69 -45.22
CA ASP A 12 27.22 2.15 -45.38
C ASP A 12 26.96 1.13 -44.26
N LEU A 13 26.99 1.57 -43.00
CA LEU A 13 26.55 0.74 -41.89
C LEU A 13 25.04 0.65 -42.02
N GLY A 14 24.53 -0.54 -42.31
CA GLY A 14 23.10 -0.79 -42.39
C GLY A 14 22.42 -0.32 -41.11
N VAL A 15 21.12 0.01 -41.18
CA VAL A 15 20.31 0.41 -40.01
C VAL A 15 20.54 -0.55 -38.82
N THR A 16 20.73 -1.85 -39.10
CA THR A 16 21.07 -2.90 -38.13
C THR A 16 22.36 -2.66 -37.36
N GLU A 17 23.43 -2.22 -38.02
CA GLU A 17 24.73 -2.05 -37.36
C GLU A 17 24.77 -0.75 -36.55
N SER A 18 24.07 0.28 -37.00
CA SER A 18 23.82 1.50 -36.22
C SER A 18 23.06 1.17 -34.92
N LEU A 19 22.03 0.32 -35.02
CA LEU A 19 21.22 -0.10 -33.87
C LEU A 19 22.03 -0.93 -32.87
N LEU A 20 22.93 -1.79 -33.37
CA LEU A 20 23.85 -2.57 -32.54
C LEU A 20 24.83 -1.67 -31.79
N LEU A 21 25.37 -0.63 -32.45
CA LEU A 21 26.23 0.36 -31.78
C LEU A 21 25.47 1.13 -30.70
N PHE A 22 24.25 1.59 -30.98
CA PHE A 22 23.41 2.23 -29.95
C PHE A 22 23.14 1.32 -28.75
N LEU A 23 22.92 0.02 -28.99
CA LEU A 23 22.74 -0.95 -27.92
C LEU A 23 24.01 -1.13 -27.10
N VAL A 24 25.17 -1.27 -27.75
CA VAL A 24 26.47 -1.41 -27.06
C VAL A 24 26.81 -0.17 -26.24
N PHE A 25 26.65 1.03 -26.82
CA PHE A 25 26.88 2.29 -26.08
C PHE A 25 25.85 2.52 -24.98
N GLY A 26 24.58 2.14 -25.21
CA GLY A 26 23.53 2.21 -24.22
C GLY A 26 23.81 1.32 -23.01
N VAL A 27 24.19 0.06 -23.26
CA VAL A 27 24.56 -0.90 -22.20
C VAL A 27 25.84 -0.47 -21.49
N SER A 28 26.85 0.01 -22.22
CA SER A 28 28.09 0.52 -21.62
C SER A 28 27.86 1.77 -20.77
N GLY A 29 27.04 2.71 -21.25
CA GLY A 29 26.63 3.89 -20.47
C GLY A 29 25.86 3.52 -19.21
N LEU A 30 24.95 2.54 -19.31
CA LEU A 30 24.23 2.00 -18.16
C LEU A 30 25.21 1.38 -17.15
N PHE A 31 26.20 0.62 -17.63
CA PHE A 31 27.22 0.02 -16.77
C PHE A 31 28.04 1.07 -16.02
N ILE A 32 28.43 2.17 -16.68
CA ILE A 32 29.13 3.28 -16.03
C ILE A 32 28.27 3.93 -14.94
N VAL A 33 26.99 4.17 -15.21
CA VAL A 33 26.07 4.75 -14.21
C VAL A 33 25.91 3.81 -13.02
N ILE A 34 25.77 2.50 -13.26
CA ILE A 34 25.71 1.49 -12.21
C ILE A 34 27.02 1.46 -11.41
N SER A 35 28.19 1.49 -12.05
CA SER A 35 29.47 1.53 -11.34
C SER A 35 29.71 2.82 -10.56
N MET A 36 29.18 3.96 -11.03
CA MET A 36 29.21 5.20 -10.26
C MET A 36 28.27 5.11 -9.05
N MET A 37 27.06 4.58 -9.25
CA MET A 37 26.14 4.29 -8.15
C MET A 37 26.72 3.28 -7.16
N GLU A 38 27.44 2.25 -7.61
CA GLU A 38 28.11 1.28 -6.72
C GLU A 38 29.16 1.93 -5.84
N ARG A 39 29.91 2.92 -6.35
CA ARG A 39 30.88 3.67 -5.52
C ARG A 39 30.20 4.52 -4.46
N ASP A 40 29.15 5.23 -4.84
CA ASP A 40 28.38 6.06 -3.90
C ASP A 40 27.58 5.16 -2.93
N LEU A 41 27.15 3.98 -3.38
CA LEU A 41 26.56 2.96 -2.52
C LEU A 41 27.60 2.34 -1.59
N GLU A 42 28.84 2.10 -1.99
CA GLU A 42 29.85 1.53 -1.07
C GLU A 42 30.13 2.45 0.11
N GLU A 43 30.22 3.78 -0.13
CA GLU A 43 30.38 4.75 0.96
C GLU A 43 29.12 4.81 1.84
N ASN A 44 27.92 4.84 1.25
CA ASN A 44 26.68 4.94 2.02
C ASN A 44 26.23 3.62 2.66
N ILE A 45 26.57 2.46 2.08
CA ILE A 45 26.28 1.12 2.64
C ILE A 45 27.07 0.93 3.93
N GLY A 46 28.27 1.49 4.06
CA GLY A 46 29.03 1.42 5.32
C GLY A 46 28.23 2.03 6.47
N ASP A 47 27.70 3.23 6.25
CA ASP A 47 26.87 3.93 7.23
C ASP A 47 25.51 3.23 7.41
N LEU A 48 24.88 2.79 6.32
CA LEU A 48 23.61 2.08 6.36
C LEU A 48 23.73 0.73 7.07
N GLN A 49 24.81 -0.04 6.86
CA GLN A 49 25.08 -1.30 7.58
C GLN A 49 25.32 -1.05 9.06
N SER A 50 26.04 0.02 9.42
CA SER A 50 26.23 0.42 10.81
C SER A 50 24.87 0.71 11.46
N ASP A 51 23.99 1.44 10.78
CA ASP A 51 22.69 1.80 11.33
C ASP A 51 21.68 0.65 11.28
N LEU A 52 21.75 -0.23 10.29
CA LEU A 52 20.99 -1.48 10.24
C LEU A 52 21.42 -2.44 11.34
N ASN A 53 22.74 -2.60 11.57
CA ASN A 53 23.22 -3.44 12.67
C ASN A 53 22.78 -2.88 14.02
N LYS A 54 22.88 -1.56 14.25
CA LYS A 54 22.34 -0.93 15.46
C LYS A 54 20.83 -1.11 15.58
N GLY A 55 20.10 -1.03 14.47
CA GLY A 55 18.65 -1.24 14.42
C GLY A 55 18.27 -2.69 14.75
N PHE A 56 18.98 -3.65 14.17
CA PHE A 56 18.80 -5.08 14.46
C PHE A 56 19.18 -5.41 15.89
N ASP A 57 20.30 -4.88 16.40
CA ASP A 57 20.71 -5.07 17.79
C ASP A 57 19.61 -4.55 18.73
N ARG A 58 19.01 -3.37 18.46
CA ARG A 58 17.86 -2.88 19.25
C ARG A 58 16.62 -3.77 19.17
N VAL A 59 16.31 -4.34 18.00
CA VAL A 59 15.16 -5.22 17.83
C VAL A 59 15.40 -6.56 18.53
N VAL A 60 16.61 -7.11 18.42
CA VAL A 60 17.02 -8.32 19.14
C VAL A 60 17.00 -8.08 20.63
N ASP A 61 17.57 -6.96 21.10
CA ASP A 61 17.52 -6.55 22.50
C ASP A 61 16.08 -6.38 22.98
N ALA A 62 15.19 -5.74 22.20
CA ALA A 62 13.77 -5.59 22.58
C ALA A 62 12.99 -6.92 22.63
N ILE A 63 13.37 -7.90 21.81
CA ILE A 63 12.78 -9.25 21.82
C ILE A 63 13.33 -10.07 22.99
N GLU A 64 14.62 -9.95 23.27
CA GLU A 64 15.30 -10.65 24.38
C GLU A 64 14.96 -10.02 25.75
N GLU A 65 14.70 -8.71 25.75
CA GLU A 65 14.23 -7.89 26.87
C GLU A 65 12.70 -7.74 26.87
N SER A 66 11.97 -8.72 26.32
CA SER A 66 10.59 -9.00 26.72
C SER A 66 10.57 -10.06 27.83
N PRO A 67 10.91 -9.72 29.10
CA PRO A 67 10.49 -10.53 30.22
C PRO A 67 8.97 -10.31 30.38
N ASP A 68 8.24 -11.41 30.35
CA ASP A 68 6.90 -11.60 30.90
C ASP A 68 6.56 -10.56 31.99
N GLY A 69 5.81 -9.51 31.63
CA GLY A 69 5.69 -8.32 32.48
C GLY A 69 4.78 -7.24 31.89
N SER A 70 3.49 -7.53 31.83
CA SER A 70 2.43 -6.54 31.64
C SER A 70 2.47 -5.50 32.78
N GLU A 71 3.14 -4.38 32.59
CA GLU A 71 2.87 -3.17 33.38
C GLU A 71 2.04 -2.21 32.54
N SER A 72 0.75 -2.20 32.88
CA SER A 72 -0.24 -1.21 32.50
C SER A 72 0.24 0.18 32.92
N GLY A 73 0.82 0.92 31.97
CA GLY A 73 1.14 2.33 32.10
C GLY A 73 -0.10 3.20 31.87
N GLU A 74 -0.31 4.09 32.83
CA GLU A 74 -1.50 4.87 33.12
C GLU A 74 -1.83 5.93 32.07
N ASP A 75 -3.12 6.24 32.00
CA ASP A 75 -3.79 7.17 31.09
C ASP A 75 -3.25 8.62 31.22
N GLU A 76 -2.49 9.10 30.23
CA GLU A 76 -2.30 10.53 30.02
C GLU A 76 -3.50 11.11 29.23
N GLU A 77 -4.48 11.62 29.97
CA GLU A 77 -5.57 12.46 29.44
C GLU A 77 -5.00 13.74 28.80
N MET A 78 -4.74 13.71 27.49
CA MET A 78 -4.46 14.89 26.70
C MET A 78 -5.77 15.68 26.47
N ARG A 79 -5.99 16.72 27.28
CA ARG A 79 -6.99 17.77 27.04
C ARG A 79 -6.60 18.55 25.77
N THR A 80 -7.29 18.30 24.66
CA THR A 80 -7.28 19.18 23.50
C THR A 80 -8.44 20.17 23.60
N ASP A 81 -8.10 21.45 23.63
CA ASP A 81 -9.01 22.58 23.64
C ASP A 81 -9.48 22.88 22.22
N GLY A 82 -10.78 22.67 21.98
CA GLY A 82 -11.40 22.93 20.70
C GLY A 82 -11.51 24.42 20.40
N SER A 83 -11.02 24.84 19.23
CA SER A 83 -11.72 25.76 18.33
C SER A 83 -11.00 25.88 16.99
N GLY A 84 -11.32 24.98 16.06
CA GLY A 84 -10.95 25.10 14.65
C GLY A 84 -12.01 24.36 13.84
N LEU A 85 -12.86 25.10 13.13
CA LEU A 85 -13.84 24.54 12.21
C LEU A 85 -13.08 23.73 11.13
N PRO A 86 -13.35 22.42 10.97
CA PRO A 86 -12.66 21.60 10.00
C PRO A 86 -13.10 21.99 8.59
N ASP A 87 -12.11 22.31 7.78
CA ASP A 87 -12.21 22.47 6.34
C ASP A 87 -12.71 21.14 5.74
N GLU A 88 -13.81 21.17 4.99
CA GLU A 88 -14.43 20.01 4.33
C GLU A 88 -13.55 19.52 3.17
N THR A 89 -12.37 19.02 3.50
CA THR A 89 -11.59 18.19 2.58
C THR A 89 -12.11 16.76 2.70
N ASP A 90 -12.41 16.14 1.56
CA ASP A 90 -12.83 14.75 1.42
C ASP A 90 -11.72 13.81 1.90
N GLU A 91 -11.52 13.76 3.21
CA GLU A 91 -10.69 12.78 3.87
C GLU A 91 -11.41 11.45 3.74
N LYS A 92 -11.00 10.66 2.73
CA LYS A 92 -11.34 9.25 2.64
C LYS A 92 -10.77 8.60 3.88
N ILE A 93 -11.64 8.40 4.88
CA ILE A 93 -11.31 7.68 6.09
C ILE A 93 -11.09 6.22 5.69
N GLU A 94 -9.83 5.89 5.51
CA GLU A 94 -9.39 4.52 5.36
C GLU A 94 -9.51 3.91 6.75
N ALA A 95 -10.42 2.95 6.92
CA ALA A 95 -10.40 2.13 8.13
C ALA A 95 -8.97 1.61 8.30
N GLU A 96 -8.43 1.74 9.51
CA GLU A 96 -7.07 1.33 9.83
C GLU A 96 -7.04 -0.21 9.83
N ILE A 97 -6.97 -0.79 8.64
CA ILE A 97 -6.85 -2.23 8.44
C ILE A 97 -5.39 -2.56 8.76
N GLU A 98 -5.15 -3.08 9.95
CA GLU A 98 -3.85 -3.62 10.32
C GLU A 98 -3.56 -4.87 9.45
N PRO A 99 -2.58 -4.83 8.53
CA PRO A 99 -2.20 -6.01 7.77
C PRO A 99 -1.57 -7.04 8.71
N SER A 100 -1.78 -8.34 8.45
CA SER A 100 -1.18 -9.41 9.27
C SER A 100 0.34 -9.50 9.12
N GLY A 101 0.90 -8.80 8.13
CA GLY A 101 2.33 -8.83 7.78
C GLY A 101 2.74 -10.08 7.01
N SER A 102 1.82 -11.01 6.77
CA SER A 102 2.11 -12.25 6.04
C SER A 102 2.48 -11.99 4.57
N GLY A 103 1.85 -10.97 3.95
CA GLY A 103 2.17 -10.50 2.61
C GLY A 103 3.56 -9.88 2.56
N ALA A 104 3.91 -9.03 3.52
CA ALA A 104 5.24 -8.44 3.61
C ALA A 104 6.34 -9.50 3.78
N PHE A 105 6.12 -10.47 4.67
CA PHE A 105 7.07 -11.57 4.89
C PHE A 105 7.22 -12.45 3.64
N GLY A 106 6.11 -12.87 3.03
CA GLY A 106 6.12 -13.67 1.81
C GLY A 106 6.79 -12.94 0.63
N GLY A 107 6.49 -11.65 0.49
CA GLY A 107 7.10 -10.76 -0.49
C GLY A 107 8.61 -10.62 -0.28
N MET A 108 9.06 -10.47 0.97
CA MET A 108 10.48 -10.39 1.30
C MET A 108 11.24 -11.66 0.93
N LEU A 109 10.68 -12.84 1.22
CA LEU A 109 11.29 -14.11 0.83
C LEU A 109 11.37 -14.26 -0.70
N ALA A 110 10.29 -13.95 -1.41
CA ALA A 110 10.25 -14.05 -2.87
C ALA A 110 11.21 -13.05 -3.53
N GLY A 111 11.23 -11.80 -3.05
CA GLY A 111 12.11 -10.76 -3.54
C GLY A 111 13.58 -11.03 -3.23
N GLY A 112 13.89 -11.54 -2.04
CA GLY A 112 15.23 -11.96 -1.67
C GLY A 112 15.73 -13.12 -2.54
N ALA A 113 14.88 -14.12 -2.79
CA ALA A 113 15.20 -15.21 -3.71
C ALA A 113 15.44 -14.72 -5.15
N ALA A 114 14.64 -13.76 -5.63
CA ALA A 114 14.83 -13.14 -6.94
C ALA A 114 16.12 -12.31 -7.02
N GLY A 115 16.60 -11.78 -5.89
CA GLY A 115 17.86 -11.04 -5.77
C GLY A 115 19.13 -11.91 -5.80
N LEU A 116 19.03 -13.23 -5.63
CA LEU A 116 20.18 -14.15 -5.56
C LEU A 116 21.15 -14.07 -6.75
N PRO A 117 20.71 -13.94 -8.02
CA PRO A 117 21.61 -13.81 -9.17
C PRO A 117 22.49 -12.55 -9.13
N PHE A 118 22.10 -11.55 -8.33
CA PHE A 118 22.78 -10.27 -8.16
C PHE A 118 23.63 -10.22 -6.87
N GLY A 119 23.80 -11.37 -6.19
CA GLY A 119 24.63 -11.49 -5.00
C GLY A 119 23.96 -10.97 -3.70
N PRO A 120 24.72 -10.85 -2.60
CA PRO A 120 24.17 -10.51 -1.29
C PRO A 120 23.44 -9.16 -1.24
N ALA A 121 23.98 -8.14 -1.91
CA ALA A 121 23.34 -6.84 -2.02
C ALA A 121 21.99 -6.94 -2.75
N GLY A 122 21.92 -7.73 -3.82
CA GLY A 122 20.69 -8.01 -4.55
C GLY A 122 19.61 -8.69 -3.71
N VAL A 123 19.99 -9.63 -2.83
CA VAL A 123 19.06 -10.29 -1.90
C VAL A 123 18.45 -9.28 -0.91
N VAL A 124 19.25 -8.37 -0.36
CA VAL A 124 18.77 -7.35 0.58
C VAL A 124 17.80 -6.39 -0.11
N VAL A 125 18.21 -5.82 -1.25
CA VAL A 125 17.37 -4.89 -2.03
C VAL A 125 16.09 -5.58 -2.51
N GLY A 126 16.22 -6.80 -3.04
CA GLY A 126 15.12 -7.62 -3.48
C GLY A 126 14.15 -7.94 -2.34
N GLY A 127 14.65 -8.28 -1.16
CA GLY A 127 13.84 -8.55 0.02
C GLY A 127 13.03 -7.34 0.48
N ILE A 128 13.65 -6.15 0.57
CA ILE A 128 12.94 -4.93 0.97
C ILE A 128 11.84 -4.58 -0.03
N LEU A 129 12.16 -4.56 -1.33
CA LEU A 129 11.18 -4.26 -2.38
C LEU A 129 10.06 -5.30 -2.42
N GLY A 130 10.42 -6.58 -2.30
CA GLY A 130 9.46 -7.67 -2.24
C GLY A 130 8.51 -7.52 -1.07
N GLY A 131 9.02 -7.16 0.12
CA GLY A 131 8.19 -6.95 1.30
C GLY A 131 7.23 -5.77 1.17
N LEU A 132 7.67 -4.64 0.62
CA LEU A 132 6.79 -3.49 0.37
C LEU A 132 5.65 -3.85 -0.59
N ILE A 133 5.96 -4.53 -1.70
CA ILE A 133 4.94 -4.99 -2.67
C ILE A 133 4.00 -6.02 -2.04
N GLY A 134 4.55 -6.95 -1.27
CA GLY A 134 3.77 -7.99 -0.60
C GLY A 134 2.77 -7.41 0.40
N ASN A 135 3.17 -6.38 1.16
CA ASN A 135 2.28 -5.68 2.09
C ASN A 135 1.12 -4.98 1.37
N GLU A 136 1.41 -4.31 0.25
CA GLU A 136 0.40 -3.61 -0.55
C GLU A 136 -0.65 -4.57 -1.12
N ILE A 137 -0.23 -5.75 -1.60
CA ILE A 137 -1.14 -6.79 -2.10
C ILE A 137 -2.04 -7.31 -0.98
N GLU A 138 -1.49 -7.50 0.22
CA GLU A 138 -2.27 -7.92 1.39
C GLU A 138 -3.31 -6.87 1.78
N TYR A 139 -2.91 -5.60 1.85
CA TYR A 139 -3.81 -4.49 2.16
C TYR A 139 -4.98 -4.40 1.18
N GLN A 140 -4.70 -4.53 -0.13
CA GLN A 140 -5.74 -4.53 -1.16
C GLN A 140 -6.70 -5.72 -1.02
N ASN A 141 -6.19 -6.93 -0.76
CA ASN A 141 -7.02 -8.11 -0.56
C ASN A 141 -7.92 -8.00 0.69
N LEU A 142 -7.41 -7.43 1.78
CA LEU A 142 -8.20 -7.19 2.99
C LEU A 142 -9.28 -6.15 2.74
N LYS A 143 -8.96 -5.05 2.05
CA LYS A 143 -9.91 -4.01 1.65
C LYS A 143 -11.04 -4.57 0.78
N GLU A 144 -10.71 -5.44 -0.17
CA GLU A 144 -11.72 -6.11 -1.02
C GLU A 144 -12.60 -7.07 -0.22
N GLN A 145 -12.02 -7.87 0.67
CA GLN A 145 -12.79 -8.80 1.52
C GLN A 145 -13.73 -8.06 2.46
N GLU A 146 -13.27 -6.96 3.05
CA GLU A 146 -14.08 -6.14 3.95
C GLU A 146 -15.21 -5.43 3.19
N GLN A 147 -14.92 -4.86 2.02
CA GLN A 147 -15.95 -4.29 1.14
C GLN A 147 -16.97 -5.35 0.71
N ALA A 148 -16.55 -6.56 0.37
CA ALA A 148 -17.46 -7.66 0.04
C ALA A 148 -18.36 -8.04 1.22
N ARG A 149 -17.77 -8.16 2.42
CA ARG A 149 -18.50 -8.48 3.66
C ARG A 149 -19.50 -7.37 4.03
N LEU A 150 -19.11 -6.11 3.93
CA LEU A 150 -19.98 -4.96 4.18
C LEU A 150 -21.11 -4.88 3.16
N LYS A 151 -20.82 -5.17 1.88
CA LYS A 151 -21.83 -5.24 0.82
C LYS A 151 -22.84 -6.35 1.08
N ASP A 152 -22.40 -7.54 1.48
CA ASP A 152 -23.29 -8.65 1.84
C ASP A 152 -24.15 -8.32 3.06
N ALA A 153 -23.57 -7.72 4.11
CA ALA A 153 -24.29 -7.26 5.29
C ALA A 153 -25.33 -6.18 4.94
N ALA A 154 -24.98 -5.22 4.09
CA ALA A 154 -25.88 -4.16 3.63
C ALA A 154 -27.03 -4.71 2.76
N TYR A 155 -26.78 -5.72 1.93
CA TYR A 155 -27.84 -6.38 1.17
C TYR A 155 -28.81 -7.16 2.06
N ASP A 156 -28.29 -7.91 3.04
CA ASP A 156 -29.12 -8.63 4.00
C ASP A 156 -29.96 -7.67 4.86
N ALA A 157 -29.36 -6.56 5.30
CA ALA A 157 -30.02 -5.45 5.97
C ALA A 157 -31.24 -4.92 5.21
N LEU A 158 -31.00 -4.54 3.95
CA LEU A 158 -32.01 -4.00 3.05
C LEU A 158 -33.11 -5.01 2.80
N PHE A 159 -32.75 -6.28 2.55
CA PHE A 159 -33.71 -7.33 2.26
C PHE A 159 -34.66 -7.56 3.42
N ARG A 160 -34.15 -7.64 4.66
CA ARG A 160 -34.95 -7.83 5.87
C ARG A 160 -35.92 -6.67 6.12
N HIS A 161 -35.51 -5.42 5.87
CA HIS A 161 -36.35 -4.25 6.18
C HIS A 161 -37.31 -3.85 5.06
N THR A 162 -36.92 -3.97 3.80
CA THR A 162 -37.70 -3.45 2.67
C THR A 162 -38.46 -4.53 1.90
N GLY A 163 -38.08 -5.80 2.04
CA GLY A 163 -38.63 -6.89 1.23
C GLY A 163 -38.29 -6.79 -0.26
N LEU A 164 -37.38 -5.89 -0.66
CA LEU A 164 -36.97 -5.71 -2.04
C LEU A 164 -36.07 -6.88 -2.48
N ARG A 165 -36.34 -7.45 -3.65
CA ARG A 165 -35.50 -8.50 -4.25
C ARG A 165 -34.19 -7.90 -4.78
N GLN A 166 -33.06 -8.60 -4.56
CA GLN A 166 -31.69 -8.20 -4.96
C GLN A 166 -31.57 -7.61 -6.38
N ASN A 167 -32.36 -8.11 -7.34
CA ASN A 167 -32.24 -7.75 -8.75
C ASN A 167 -32.67 -6.31 -9.11
N THR A 168 -33.14 -5.50 -8.15
CA THR A 168 -33.68 -4.15 -8.42
C THR A 168 -32.81 -3.02 -7.89
N ILE A 169 -31.79 -3.34 -7.08
CA ILE A 169 -31.01 -2.35 -6.34
C ILE A 169 -29.55 -2.40 -6.81
N GLU A 170 -29.08 -1.30 -7.38
CA GLU A 170 -27.67 -1.08 -7.70
C GLU A 170 -27.04 -0.26 -6.56
N LEU A 171 -26.04 -0.82 -5.88
CA LEU A 171 -25.23 -0.09 -4.90
C LEU A 171 -24.28 0.83 -5.69
N ILE A 172 -24.41 2.14 -5.50
CA ILE A 172 -23.60 3.16 -6.17
C ILE A 172 -22.30 3.38 -5.39
N ASP A 173 -22.42 3.61 -4.08
CA ASP A 173 -21.29 3.98 -3.24
C ASP A 173 -21.50 3.54 -1.78
N ILE A 174 -20.39 3.27 -1.10
CA ILE A 174 -20.33 3.01 0.34
C ILE A 174 -19.37 4.03 0.93
N THR A 175 -19.90 4.92 1.77
CA THR A 175 -19.07 5.84 2.56
C THR A 175 -18.92 5.28 3.97
N GLY A 176 -17.68 5.06 4.38
CA GLY A 176 -17.33 4.57 5.71
C GLY A 176 -17.69 5.54 6.84
N PRO A 177 -17.68 5.04 8.09
CA PRO A 177 -17.91 5.84 9.28
C PRO A 177 -16.88 6.98 9.36
N ARG A 178 -17.37 8.18 9.70
CA ARG A 178 -16.55 9.39 9.73
C ARG A 178 -15.64 9.50 10.96
N ASN A 179 -15.84 8.63 11.94
CA ASN A 179 -15.11 8.57 13.20
C ASN A 179 -15.19 7.12 13.72
N THR A 180 -14.12 6.62 14.34
CA THR A 180 -14.06 5.31 15.02
C THR A 180 -15.11 5.18 16.13
N GLU A 181 -15.54 6.30 16.74
CA GLU A 181 -16.60 6.30 17.77
C GLU A 181 -18.01 6.05 17.22
N ASN A 182 -18.24 6.24 15.92
CA ASN A 182 -19.58 6.23 15.35
C ASN A 182 -19.63 5.32 14.11
N SER A 183 -20.13 4.09 14.28
CA SER A 183 -20.20 3.03 13.27
C SER A 183 -21.32 3.24 12.23
N ASN A 184 -21.48 4.48 11.79
CA ASN A 184 -22.52 4.89 10.87
C ASN A 184 -22.02 4.78 9.43
N TRP A 185 -22.53 3.79 8.71
CA TRP A 185 -22.24 3.60 7.30
C TRP A 185 -23.30 4.27 6.42
N HIS A 186 -22.87 4.96 5.37
CA HIS A 186 -23.77 5.54 4.38
C HIS A 186 -23.74 4.69 3.12
N PHE A 187 -24.92 4.32 2.66
CA PHE A 187 -25.08 3.51 1.46
C PHE A 187 -25.97 4.26 0.47
N ASP A 188 -25.40 4.53 -0.71
CA ASP A 188 -26.14 5.17 -1.80
C ASP A 188 -26.60 4.08 -2.77
N PHE A 189 -27.92 4.00 -2.97
CA PHE A 189 -28.53 2.99 -3.83
C PHE A 189 -29.31 3.62 -4.98
N ARG A 190 -29.41 2.89 -6.10
CA ARG A 190 -30.28 3.21 -7.22
C ARG A 190 -31.38 2.17 -7.33
N GLU A 191 -32.63 2.61 -7.28
CA GLU A 191 -33.81 1.76 -7.52
C GLU A 191 -34.55 2.26 -8.77
N ARG A 192 -34.67 1.42 -9.80
CA ARG A 192 -35.42 1.73 -11.04
C ARG A 192 -35.05 3.09 -11.67
N GLY A 193 -33.78 3.48 -11.60
CA GLY A 193 -33.27 4.74 -12.15
C GLY A 193 -33.50 5.97 -11.25
N ARG A 194 -34.10 5.83 -10.06
CA ARG A 194 -34.10 6.87 -9.02
C ARG A 194 -33.02 6.55 -7.99
N GLN A 195 -32.19 7.54 -7.68
CA GLN A 195 -31.20 7.44 -6.62
C GLN A 195 -31.88 7.71 -5.28
N HIS A 196 -31.64 6.84 -4.30
CA HIS A 196 -32.13 6.97 -2.94
C HIS A 196 -30.93 6.84 -2.00
N LYS A 197 -30.78 7.81 -1.10
CA LYS A 197 -29.75 7.79 -0.06
C LYS A 197 -30.30 7.08 1.17
N HIS A 198 -29.61 6.04 1.61
CA HIS A 198 -29.99 5.30 2.80
C HIS A 198 -28.84 5.35 3.82
N ARG A 199 -29.17 5.80 5.04
CA ARG A 199 -28.27 5.68 6.17
C ARG A 199 -28.59 4.38 6.89
N VAL A 200 -27.57 3.54 7.05
CA VAL A 200 -27.69 2.28 7.77
C VAL A 200 -26.62 2.30 8.85
N GLU A 201 -27.05 2.36 10.11
CA GLU A 201 -26.14 2.22 11.24
C GLU A 201 -25.88 0.74 11.43
N LEU A 202 -24.60 0.35 11.36
CA LEU A 202 -24.15 -1.00 11.60
C LEU A 202 -23.45 -1.03 12.97
N ASP A 203 -23.79 -2.01 13.79
CA ASP A 203 -23.02 -2.43 14.96
C ASP A 203 -21.60 -2.87 14.51
N PRO A 204 -20.55 -2.76 15.36
CA PRO A 204 -19.25 -3.41 15.18
C PRO A 204 -19.29 -4.85 14.63
N GLU A 205 -20.30 -5.65 14.99
CA GLU A 205 -20.54 -7.00 14.47
C GLU A 205 -21.19 -7.03 13.07
N SER A 206 -21.26 -5.90 12.38
CA SER A 206 -21.93 -5.70 11.10
C SER A 206 -23.45 -5.98 11.14
N LYS A 207 -24.08 -5.88 12.32
CA LYS A 207 -25.53 -6.04 12.47
C LYS A 207 -26.22 -4.70 12.31
N VAL A 208 -27.36 -4.70 11.64
CA VAL A 208 -28.14 -3.48 11.39
C VAL A 208 -28.82 -3.04 12.66
N TRP A 209 -28.55 -1.81 13.06
CA TRP A 209 -29.15 -1.23 14.25
C TRP A 209 -30.28 -0.26 13.88
N THR A 210 -30.03 0.64 12.94
CA THR A 210 -31.00 1.66 12.52
C THR A 210 -30.99 1.83 10.99
N HIS A 211 -32.17 1.90 10.38
CA HIS A 211 -32.35 2.26 8.97
C HIS A 211 -33.09 3.59 8.89
N GLN A 212 -32.48 4.58 8.21
CA GLN A 212 -33.12 5.86 7.93
C GLN A 212 -33.00 6.19 6.44
N ARG A 213 -34.14 6.48 5.80
CA ARG A 213 -34.15 7.05 4.45
C ARG A 213 -33.83 8.53 4.55
N ILE A 214 -32.82 8.97 3.80
CA ILE A 214 -32.48 10.39 3.63
C ILE A 214 -32.97 10.76 2.23
N GLU A 215 -33.93 11.68 2.14
CA GLU A 215 -34.49 12.13 0.86
C GLU A 215 -33.46 12.83 -0.03
#